data_AF-A0A194WT03-F1
#
_entry.id   AF-A0A194WT03-F1
#
_cell.length_a   1.000
_cell.length_b   1.000
_cell.length_c   1.000
_cell.angle_alpha   90.00
_cell.angle_beta   90.00
_cell.angle_gamma   90.00
#
_symmetry.space_group_name_H-M   'P 1'
#
loop_
_entity.id
_entity.type
_entity.pdbx_description
1 polymer ?
#
loop_
_entity_poly.entity_id
_entity_poly.type
_entity_poly.pdbx_seq_one_letter_code
_entity_poly.pdbx_strand_id
1 'polypeptide(L)'
;MASVQQPNAPTPKPSNPTSSIPDTCKVVSAVTIAKSLLAEVAKDLQLLEYKPKLVGLLANEDEHAKTYAEYSAKTCKENGFDFDLRVVSKADIEESILAANTDKNVHGIIVYYPIFPSPRQDQYIQQLVALEKDVEGLSHKYIFNMYQNIRFLDIPMCGQKSILPCTPLAVVKVLEYLQIYNTIMAYGNRLFGKTITVINRSEVVGRPLAALLANDGAKVYSVDLDGVQIFTRGRGIKNDKHEVAETDMKLEDCFPLSDVVVTGVPSKAYKVDVNMLRDGAVCVNFSSDKNFDGPAVKQHASIYVPAIGKVTIAVLLRNLLRLCHNRDMAESYKHMARQARRSMDVCSLHGVKIEAAEAVVKKAIAAGYLNEKSDTLAVEGSPLPAGSKDKTKTDGLMTELETLWSQLPELNIKEQAEKQEELDRLLLALDESFQKEEK
;
A
#
# COMPACT_ATOMS: atom_id res chain seq x y z
N MET A 1 1.31 8.93 -97.67
CA MET A 1 2.28 9.19 -96.59
C MET A 1 1.53 9.77 -95.41
N ALA A 2 1.87 9.31 -94.21
CA ALA A 2 1.35 9.68 -92.88
C ALA A 2 -0.08 9.20 -92.51
N SER A 3 -0.14 7.97 -92.03
CA SER A 3 -0.97 7.59 -90.87
C SER A 3 -0.34 8.16 -89.58
N VAL A 4 -0.98 7.89 -88.41
CA VAL A 4 -0.55 8.14 -87.01
C VAL A 4 -1.35 9.28 -86.36
N GLN A 5 -1.96 9.18 -85.17
CA GLN A 5 -2.44 8.11 -84.27
C GLN A 5 -3.20 8.90 -83.16
N GLN A 6 -4.32 8.38 -82.67
CA GLN A 6 -4.98 8.95 -81.48
C GLN A 6 -4.08 8.80 -80.23
N PRO A 7 -4.09 9.76 -79.29
CA PRO A 7 -3.34 9.63 -78.06
C PRO A 7 -3.93 8.53 -77.16
N ASN A 8 -3.06 7.61 -76.75
CA ASN A 8 -3.35 6.49 -75.86
C ASN A 8 -3.93 6.95 -74.52
N ALA A 9 -4.98 6.26 -74.08
CA ALA A 9 -5.48 6.34 -72.71
C ALA A 9 -4.39 5.90 -71.71
N PRO A 10 -4.28 6.54 -70.52
CA PRO A 10 -3.30 6.14 -69.53
C PRO A 10 -3.64 4.76 -68.97
N THR A 11 -2.66 3.86 -68.96
CA THR A 11 -2.72 2.59 -68.24
C THR A 11 -2.92 2.83 -66.74
N PRO A 12 -3.76 2.03 -66.05
CA PRO A 12 -3.94 2.15 -64.61
C PRO A 12 -2.64 1.75 -63.92
N LYS A 13 -2.07 2.66 -63.12
CA LYS A 13 -0.97 2.36 -62.20
C LYS A 13 -1.42 1.25 -61.23
N PRO A 14 -0.56 0.27 -60.90
CA PRO A 14 -0.87 -0.69 -59.87
C PRO A 14 -1.09 0.07 -58.55
N SER A 15 -2.27 -0.08 -57.98
CA SER A 15 -2.61 0.42 -56.66
C SER A 15 -1.73 -0.30 -55.65
N ASN A 16 -0.71 0.38 -55.12
CA ASN A 16 -0.11 -0.01 -53.86
C ASN A 16 -1.24 -0.11 -52.83
N PRO A 17 -1.42 -1.23 -52.12
CA PRO A 17 -2.23 -1.23 -50.93
C PRO A 17 -1.46 -0.40 -49.90
N THR A 18 -1.72 0.90 -49.87
CA THR A 18 -1.51 1.71 -48.67
C THR A 18 -2.47 1.16 -47.63
N SER A 19 -2.05 0.12 -46.90
CA SER A 19 -2.60 -0.14 -45.59
C SER A 19 -2.13 1.01 -44.72
N SER A 20 -2.91 2.10 -44.72
CA SER A 20 -2.78 3.16 -43.74
C SER A 20 -3.09 2.54 -42.37
N ILE A 21 -2.05 2.05 -41.69
CA ILE A 21 -2.11 1.69 -40.28
C ILE A 21 -2.56 2.98 -39.57
N PRO A 22 -3.71 3.01 -38.89
CA PRO A 22 -4.12 4.21 -38.17
C PRO A 22 -3.08 4.49 -37.06
N ASP A 23 -2.92 5.74 -36.65
CA ASP A 23 -2.19 6.11 -35.43
C ASP A 23 -2.95 5.53 -34.21
N THR A 24 -2.74 4.25 -33.88
CA THR A 24 -3.60 3.45 -32.98
C THR A 24 -3.16 3.45 -31.52
N CYS A 25 -1.96 3.93 -31.18
CA CYS A 25 -1.44 3.87 -29.81
C CYS A 25 -1.79 5.12 -28.99
N LYS A 26 -2.54 4.94 -27.91
CA LYS A 26 -2.83 5.99 -26.92
C LYS A 26 -1.66 6.13 -25.94
N VAL A 27 -0.91 7.22 -26.04
CA VAL A 27 0.12 7.55 -25.05
C VAL A 27 -0.53 8.23 -23.84
N VAL A 28 -0.37 7.65 -22.65
CA VAL A 28 -0.92 8.20 -21.40
C VAL A 28 0.22 8.67 -20.50
N SER A 29 0.15 9.94 -20.09
CA SER A 29 1.17 10.54 -19.22
C SER A 29 0.92 10.19 -17.74
N ALA A 30 1.99 9.97 -16.98
CA ALA A 30 1.91 9.83 -15.53
C ALA A 30 1.30 11.06 -14.83
N VAL A 31 1.40 12.25 -15.42
CA VAL A 31 0.78 13.48 -14.89
C VAL A 31 -0.74 13.33 -14.82
N THR A 32 -1.34 12.82 -15.89
CA THR A 32 -2.79 12.64 -15.99
C THR A 32 -3.29 11.64 -14.94
N ILE A 33 -2.57 10.53 -14.78
CA ILE A 33 -2.91 9.48 -13.81
C ILE A 33 -2.71 9.97 -12.37
N ALA A 34 -1.58 10.64 -12.10
CA ALA A 34 -1.28 11.15 -10.76
C ALA A 34 -2.29 12.21 -10.31
N LYS A 35 -2.88 12.99 -11.23
CA LYS A 35 -3.86 14.03 -10.89
C LYS A 35 -5.08 13.47 -10.14
N SER A 36 -5.63 12.32 -10.55
CA SER A 36 -6.78 11.73 -9.85
C SER A 36 -6.40 11.21 -8.46
N LEU A 37 -5.23 10.56 -8.35
CA LEU A 37 -4.71 10.07 -7.07
C LEU A 37 -4.41 11.21 -6.09
N LEU A 38 -3.80 12.29 -6.56
CA LEU A 38 -3.52 13.47 -5.74
C LEU A 38 -4.80 14.15 -5.27
N ALA A 39 -5.89 14.11 -6.05
CA ALA A 39 -7.19 14.60 -5.60
C ALA A 39 -7.79 13.75 -4.48
N GLU A 40 -7.58 12.43 -4.48
CA GLU A 40 -7.94 11.56 -3.35
C GLU A 40 -7.09 11.86 -2.12
N VAL A 41 -5.77 11.97 -2.30
CA VAL A 41 -4.82 12.34 -1.24
C VAL A 41 -5.20 13.68 -0.60
N ALA A 42 -5.61 14.68 -1.40
CA ALA A 42 -6.02 15.98 -0.89
C ALA A 42 -7.28 15.89 -0.01
N LYS A 43 -8.23 15.00 -0.33
CA LYS A 43 -9.42 14.77 0.50
C LYS A 43 -9.05 14.11 1.82
N ASP A 44 -8.22 13.07 1.77
CA ASP A 44 -7.77 12.35 2.97
C ASP A 44 -6.92 13.27 3.88
N LEU A 45 -6.11 14.16 3.31
CA LEU A 45 -5.33 15.15 4.05
C LEU A 45 -6.22 16.14 4.82
N GLN A 46 -7.39 16.52 4.30
CA GLN A 46 -8.34 17.40 4.99
C GLN A 46 -8.93 16.79 6.26
N LEU A 47 -8.84 15.46 6.42
CA LEU A 47 -9.29 14.77 7.64
C LEU A 47 -8.26 14.87 8.77
N LEU A 48 -7.04 15.31 8.49
CA LEU A 48 -6.00 15.53 9.48
C LEU A 48 -5.98 17.00 9.92
N GLU A 49 -5.82 17.22 11.22
CA GLU A 49 -5.72 18.57 11.80
C GLU A 49 -4.30 19.15 11.73
N TYR A 50 -3.35 18.37 11.21
CA TYR A 50 -1.94 18.73 11.07
C TYR A 50 -1.45 18.40 9.66
N LYS A 51 -0.30 18.98 9.28
CA LYS A 51 0.40 18.64 8.04
C LYS A 51 1.38 17.50 8.29
N PRO A 52 1.21 16.32 7.68
CA PRO A 52 2.18 15.24 7.83
C PRO A 52 3.53 15.67 7.24
N LYS A 53 4.59 15.41 7.99
CA LYS A 53 5.97 15.68 7.61
C LYS A 53 6.66 14.42 7.11
N LEU A 54 7.17 14.48 5.88
CA LEU A 54 8.01 13.47 5.26
C LEU A 54 9.48 13.92 5.29
N VAL A 55 10.37 13.04 5.77
CA VAL A 55 11.82 13.24 5.68
C VAL A 55 12.36 12.45 4.50
N GLY A 56 13.07 13.11 3.59
CA GLY A 56 13.79 12.47 2.50
C GLY A 56 15.29 12.41 2.80
N LEU A 57 15.89 11.23 2.70
CA LEU A 57 17.32 11.01 2.97
C LEU A 57 18.05 10.65 1.67
N LEU A 58 18.90 11.55 1.19
CA LEU A 58 19.72 11.37 0.00
C LEU A 58 21.18 11.17 0.41
N ALA A 59 21.71 9.97 0.15
CA ALA A 59 23.08 9.59 0.52
C ALA A 59 23.92 9.09 -0.67
N ASN A 60 23.49 9.39 -1.90
CA ASN A 60 24.21 9.07 -3.12
C ASN A 60 24.40 10.31 -4.00
N GLU A 61 25.30 10.20 -4.97
CA GLU A 61 25.65 11.25 -5.94
C GLU A 61 24.94 11.03 -7.29
N ASP A 62 23.94 10.15 -7.36
CA ASP A 62 23.23 9.86 -8.62
C ASP A 62 22.32 11.04 -8.99
N GLU A 63 22.57 11.65 -10.15
CA GLU A 63 21.78 12.76 -10.68
C GLU A 63 20.29 12.39 -10.85
N HIS A 64 19.97 11.14 -11.17
CA HIS A 64 18.57 10.68 -11.24
C HIS A 64 17.92 10.66 -9.85
N ALA A 65 18.65 10.21 -8.82
CA ALA A 65 18.16 10.20 -7.45
C ALA A 65 17.97 11.62 -6.91
N LYS A 66 18.94 12.51 -7.14
CA LYS A 66 18.85 13.93 -6.77
C LYS A 66 17.66 14.62 -7.43
N THR A 67 17.50 14.45 -8.74
CA THR A 67 16.37 14.99 -9.49
C THR A 67 15.04 14.46 -8.95
N TYR A 68 14.96 13.16 -8.66
CA TYR A 68 13.76 12.54 -8.09
C TYR A 68 13.46 13.05 -6.67
N ALA A 69 14.49 13.30 -5.85
CA ALA A 69 14.35 13.88 -4.51
C ALA A 69 13.81 15.31 -4.56
N GLU A 70 14.33 16.15 -5.45
CA GLU A 70 13.83 17.51 -5.67
C GLU A 70 12.37 17.52 -6.15
N TYR A 71 12.01 16.64 -7.09
CA TYR A 71 10.63 16.49 -7.54
C TYR A 71 9.70 15.99 -6.43
N SER A 72 10.16 15.05 -5.60
CA SER A 72 9.41 14.56 -4.45
C SER A 72 9.14 15.70 -3.47
N ALA A 73 10.17 16.47 -3.11
CA ALA A 73 10.06 17.62 -2.22
C ALA A 73 9.06 18.67 -2.73
N LYS A 74 9.17 19.01 -4.02
CA LYS A 74 8.25 19.95 -4.68
C LYS A 74 6.81 19.44 -4.65
N THR A 75 6.59 18.19 -5.04
CA THR A 75 5.24 17.60 -5.10
C THR A 75 4.60 17.52 -3.72
N CYS A 76 5.36 17.16 -2.67
CA CYS A 76 4.85 17.14 -1.30
C CYS A 76 4.36 18.52 -0.86
N LYS A 77 5.19 19.56 -1.04
CA LYS A 77 4.85 20.94 -0.66
C LYS A 77 3.65 21.49 -1.43
N GLU A 78 3.58 21.22 -2.74
CA GLU A 78 2.45 21.64 -3.59
C GLU A 78 1.12 20.98 -3.19
N ASN A 79 1.16 19.81 -2.54
CA ASN A 79 -0.03 19.06 -2.12
C ASN A 79 -0.31 19.16 -0.61
N GLY A 80 0.30 20.12 0.09
CA GLY A 80 -0.03 20.43 1.49
C GLY A 80 0.73 19.63 2.55
N PHE A 81 1.76 18.88 2.16
CA PHE A 81 2.62 18.12 3.07
C PHE A 81 3.89 18.90 3.41
N ASP A 82 4.40 18.70 4.62
CA ASP A 82 5.73 19.18 4.99
C ASP A 82 6.80 18.21 4.49
N PHE A 83 7.89 18.75 3.95
CA PHE A 83 8.99 17.95 3.42
C PHE A 83 10.35 18.49 3.85
N ASP A 84 11.17 17.62 4.41
CA ASP A 84 12.52 17.89 4.89
C ASP A 84 13.52 17.00 4.12
N LEU A 85 14.17 17.58 3.11
CA LEU A 85 15.21 16.89 2.34
C LEU A 85 16.56 17.04 3.06
N ARG A 86 17.16 15.91 3.44
CA ARG A 86 18.48 15.86 4.07
C ARG A 86 19.44 15.16 3.14
N VAL A 87 20.47 15.89 2.71
CA VAL A 87 21.62 15.32 2.01
C VAL A 87 22.63 14.92 3.07
N VAL A 88 22.94 13.63 3.15
CA VAL A 88 23.79 13.05 4.20
C VAL A 88 24.90 12.23 3.57
N SER A 89 26.00 12.03 4.30
CA SER A 89 27.04 11.13 3.82
C SER A 89 26.57 9.67 3.92
N LYS A 90 27.23 8.77 3.17
CA LYS A 90 26.99 7.33 3.29
C LYS A 90 27.29 6.78 4.69
N ALA A 91 28.17 7.44 5.44
CA ALA A 91 28.51 7.05 6.81
C ALA A 91 27.44 7.47 7.81
N ASP A 92 26.74 8.58 7.56
CA ASP A 92 25.79 9.18 8.51
C ASP A 92 24.33 8.77 8.25
N ILE A 93 24.07 7.95 7.22
CA ILE A 93 22.71 7.57 6.83
C ILE A 93 21.98 6.81 7.95
N GLU A 94 22.68 5.93 8.65
CA GLU A 94 22.11 5.15 9.76
C GLU A 94 21.67 6.06 10.90
N GLU A 95 22.57 6.94 11.38
CA GLU A 95 22.25 7.90 12.44
C GLU A 95 21.10 8.83 12.04
N SER A 96 21.07 9.26 10.77
CA SER A 96 20.01 10.11 10.23
C SER A 96 18.64 9.42 10.23
N ILE A 97 18.59 8.12 9.91
CA ILE A 97 17.37 7.30 9.99
C ILE A 97 16.93 7.16 11.45
N LEU A 98 17.85 6.81 12.36
CA LEU A 98 17.54 6.64 13.78
C LEU A 98 17.02 7.94 14.42
N ALA A 99 17.61 9.08 14.08
CA ALA A 99 17.12 10.39 14.50
C ALA A 99 15.70 10.69 13.94
N ALA A 100 15.46 10.40 12.66
CA ALA A 100 14.13 10.58 12.06
C ALA A 100 13.07 9.63 12.63
N ASN A 101 13.46 8.41 13.02
CA ASN A 101 12.58 7.44 13.66
C ASN A 101 12.09 7.93 15.03
N THR A 102 12.93 8.61 15.80
CA THR A 102 12.58 9.08 17.16
C THR A 102 11.88 10.44 17.18
N ASP A 103 11.98 11.24 16.12
CA ASP A 103 11.31 12.54 16.00
C ASP A 103 9.78 12.39 15.89
N LYS A 104 9.05 12.87 16.90
CA LYS A 104 7.58 12.81 16.96
C LYS A 104 6.88 13.66 15.89
N ASN A 105 7.58 14.64 15.32
CA ASN A 105 7.07 15.50 14.26
C ASN A 105 7.26 14.89 12.86
N VAL A 106 8.01 13.78 12.75
CA VAL A 106 8.20 13.05 11.48
C VAL A 106 7.16 11.94 11.39
N HIS A 107 6.48 11.87 10.25
CA HIS A 107 5.37 10.95 10.00
C HIS A 107 5.72 9.91 8.94
N GLY A 108 6.75 10.15 8.13
CA GLY A 108 7.28 9.19 7.18
C GLY A 108 8.72 9.49 6.80
N ILE A 109 9.40 8.47 6.29
CA ILE A 109 10.80 8.51 5.85
C ILE A 109 10.89 7.86 4.46
N ILE A 110 11.47 8.57 3.50
CA ILE A 110 11.87 8.03 2.19
C ILE A 110 13.39 8.06 2.09
N VAL A 111 13.98 6.96 1.61
CA VAL A 111 15.43 6.83 1.41
C VAL A 111 15.71 6.64 -0.07
N TYR A 112 16.57 7.47 -0.64
CA TYR A 112 16.85 7.41 -2.09
C TYR A 112 17.93 6.37 -2.39
N TYR A 113 17.50 5.21 -2.89
CA TYR A 113 18.36 4.10 -3.32
C TYR A 113 18.77 4.20 -4.80
N PRO A 114 19.86 3.52 -5.22
CA PRO A 114 20.81 2.77 -4.39
C PRO A 114 21.78 3.69 -3.65
N ILE A 115 22.22 3.31 -2.45
CA ILE A 115 23.24 4.07 -1.69
C ILE A 115 24.60 3.37 -1.85
N PHE A 116 24.59 2.06 -1.70
CA PHE A 116 25.78 1.22 -1.76
C PHE A 116 25.82 0.38 -3.05
N PRO A 117 27.02 0.04 -3.55
CA PRO A 117 27.13 -0.89 -4.69
C PRO A 117 26.57 -2.29 -4.39
N SER A 118 26.54 -2.68 -3.12
CA SER A 118 26.02 -3.98 -2.66
C SER A 118 24.55 -3.87 -2.27
N PRO A 119 23.63 -4.61 -2.92
CA PRO A 119 22.22 -4.61 -2.56
C PRO A 119 21.94 -5.02 -1.12
N ARG A 120 22.82 -5.82 -0.50
CA ARG A 120 22.65 -6.28 0.89
C ARG A 120 22.76 -5.15 1.91
N GLN A 121 23.62 -4.15 1.65
CA GLN A 121 23.76 -3.00 2.54
C GLN A 121 22.53 -2.10 2.44
N ASP A 122 22.03 -1.85 1.23
CA ASP A 122 20.77 -1.11 1.05
C ASP A 122 19.58 -1.83 1.72
N GLN A 123 19.51 -3.16 1.63
CA GLN A 123 18.51 -3.97 2.34
C GLN A 123 18.60 -3.81 3.87
N TYR A 124 19.81 -3.74 4.42
CA TYR A 124 20.01 -3.44 5.85
C TYR A 124 19.47 -2.05 6.19
N ILE A 125 19.80 -1.02 5.40
CA ILE A 125 19.28 0.35 5.58
C ILE A 125 17.75 0.38 5.53
N GLN A 126 17.12 -0.38 4.63
CA GLN A 126 15.65 -0.50 4.57
C GLN A 126 15.06 -1.01 5.89
N GLN A 127 15.74 -1.90 6.60
CA GLN A 127 15.27 -2.45 7.88
C GLN A 127 15.49 -1.51 9.07
N LEU A 128 16.24 -0.43 8.91
CA LEU A 128 16.42 0.59 9.95
C LEU A 128 15.24 1.56 10.01
N VAL A 129 14.49 1.73 8.91
CA VAL A 129 13.34 2.63 8.88
C VAL A 129 12.21 2.03 9.75
N ALA A 130 11.69 2.81 10.70
CA ALA A 130 10.62 2.35 11.57
C ALA A 130 9.37 1.98 10.75
N LEU A 131 8.70 0.90 11.12
CA LEU A 131 7.57 0.34 10.37
C LEU A 131 6.44 1.37 10.18
N GLU A 132 6.16 2.15 11.23
CA GLU A 132 5.16 3.21 11.25
C GLU A 132 5.57 4.48 10.48
N LYS A 133 6.80 4.55 9.96
CA LYS A 133 7.33 5.65 9.15
C LYS A 133 7.81 5.21 7.76
N ASP A 134 7.83 3.92 7.46
CA ASP A 134 8.22 3.36 6.17
C ASP A 134 7.14 3.59 5.11
N VAL A 135 7.18 4.76 4.46
CA VAL A 135 6.23 5.14 3.40
C VAL A 135 6.45 4.36 2.11
N GLU A 136 7.65 3.81 1.93
CA GLU A 136 8.01 3.07 0.72
C GLU A 136 7.59 1.60 0.78
N GLY A 137 7.27 1.07 1.96
CA GLY A 137 6.80 -0.30 2.13
C GLY A 137 7.93 -1.34 1.99
N LEU A 138 9.17 -0.97 2.27
CA LEU A 138 10.37 -1.79 2.02
C LEU A 138 10.84 -2.61 3.23
N SER A 139 10.26 -2.39 4.41
CA SER A 139 10.51 -3.23 5.56
C SER A 139 10.09 -4.68 5.27
N HIS A 140 10.81 -5.63 5.87
CA HIS A 140 10.56 -7.05 5.71
C HIS A 140 9.12 -7.42 6.08
N LYS A 141 8.55 -6.77 7.10
CA LYS A 141 7.17 -6.99 7.53
C LYS A 141 6.16 -6.65 6.41
N TYR A 142 6.30 -5.50 5.75
CA TYR A 142 5.41 -5.12 4.66
C TYR A 142 5.57 -6.00 3.43
N ILE A 143 6.82 -6.29 3.04
CA ILE A 143 7.12 -7.18 1.92
C ILE A 143 6.56 -8.59 2.18
N PHE A 144 6.79 -9.15 3.37
CA PHE A 144 6.27 -10.45 3.76
C PHE A 144 4.74 -10.48 3.69
N ASN A 145 4.07 -9.49 4.30
CA ASN A 145 2.62 -9.40 4.28
C ASN A 145 2.07 -9.33 2.86
N MET A 146 2.69 -8.53 1.99
CA MET A 146 2.33 -8.45 0.57
C MET A 146 2.43 -9.82 -0.10
N TYR A 147 3.53 -10.56 0.09
CA TYR A 147 3.69 -11.89 -0.50
C TYR A 147 2.67 -12.89 0.07
N GLN A 148 2.36 -12.81 1.36
CA GLN A 148 1.35 -13.67 1.98
C GLN A 148 -0.10 -13.21 1.75
N ASN A 149 -0.30 -12.14 0.98
CA ASN A 149 -1.61 -11.51 0.77
C ASN A 149 -2.31 -11.07 2.09
N ILE A 150 -1.53 -10.77 3.13
CA ILE A 150 -1.98 -10.26 4.41
C ILE A 150 -2.20 -8.75 4.30
N ARG A 151 -3.42 -8.28 4.61
CA ARG A 151 -3.84 -6.89 4.38
C ARG A 151 -3.72 -5.99 5.62
N PHE A 152 -3.62 -6.57 6.81
CA PHE A 152 -3.61 -5.84 8.08
C PHE A 152 -2.41 -6.24 8.96
N LEU A 153 -1.92 -5.29 9.77
CA LEU A 153 -0.79 -5.50 10.68
C LEU A 153 -1.23 -6.06 12.03
N ASP A 154 -2.45 -5.75 12.44
CA ASP A 154 -2.98 -5.90 13.79
C ASP A 154 -4.18 -6.85 13.81
N ILE A 155 -4.00 -8.07 13.28
CA ILE A 155 -5.04 -9.11 13.34
C ILE A 155 -5.26 -9.51 14.81
N PRO A 156 -6.51 -9.64 15.30
CA PRO A 156 -7.78 -9.60 14.56
C PRO A 156 -8.46 -8.22 14.49
N MET A 157 -7.85 -7.16 15.03
CA MET A 157 -8.43 -5.82 15.07
C MET A 157 -8.63 -5.22 13.66
N CYS A 158 -7.71 -5.51 12.74
CA CYS A 158 -7.78 -5.05 11.35
C CYS A 158 -7.91 -3.52 11.20
N GLY A 159 -7.39 -2.75 12.14
CA GLY A 159 -7.39 -1.29 12.11
C GLY A 159 -6.21 -0.72 11.32
N GLN A 160 -5.08 -1.41 11.32
CA GLN A 160 -3.85 -0.97 10.66
C GLN A 160 -3.63 -1.72 9.35
N LYS A 161 -3.68 -1.01 8.21
CA LYS A 161 -3.39 -1.65 6.92
C LYS A 161 -1.90 -1.85 6.73
N SER A 162 -1.52 -3.00 6.18
CA SER A 162 -0.16 -3.22 5.70
C SER A 162 0.12 -2.30 4.51
N ILE A 163 1.28 -1.63 4.52
CA ILE A 163 1.72 -0.79 3.40
C ILE A 163 2.19 -1.69 2.25
N LEU A 164 1.90 -1.27 1.02
CA LEU A 164 2.38 -1.92 -0.19
C LEU A 164 3.53 -1.08 -0.78
N PRO A 165 4.54 -1.72 -1.39
CA PRO A 165 5.65 -0.99 -1.98
C PRO A 165 5.21 0.03 -3.03
N CYS A 166 5.76 1.25 -2.97
CA CYS A 166 5.25 2.37 -3.78
C CYS A 166 5.25 2.10 -5.29
N THR A 167 6.34 1.58 -5.84
CA THR A 167 6.47 1.36 -7.29
C THR A 167 5.55 0.23 -7.79
N PRO A 168 5.51 -0.97 -7.17
CA PRO A 168 4.50 -1.98 -7.47
C PRO A 168 3.06 -1.45 -7.40
N LEU A 169 2.73 -0.73 -6.32
CA LEU A 169 1.39 -0.16 -6.17
C LEU A 169 1.10 0.94 -7.21
N ALA A 170 2.10 1.73 -7.61
CA ALA A 170 1.95 2.71 -8.67
C ALA A 170 1.62 2.06 -10.03
N VAL A 171 2.27 0.93 -10.37
CA VAL A 171 1.90 0.15 -11.57
C VAL A 171 0.47 -0.35 -11.46
N VAL A 172 0.05 -0.89 -10.31
CA VAL A 172 -1.35 -1.28 -10.09
C VAL A 172 -2.31 -0.10 -10.32
N LYS A 173 -2.01 1.08 -9.77
CA LYS A 173 -2.81 2.29 -9.98
C LYS A 173 -2.84 2.75 -11.44
N VAL A 174 -1.74 2.61 -12.18
CA VAL A 174 -1.72 2.84 -13.62
C VAL A 174 -2.68 1.87 -14.32
N LEU A 175 -2.60 0.57 -14.03
CA LEU A 175 -3.46 -0.43 -14.67
C LEU A 175 -4.95 -0.26 -14.31
N GLU A 176 -5.27 0.14 -13.08
CA GLU A 176 -6.63 0.51 -12.67
C GLU A 176 -7.14 1.72 -13.48
N TYR A 177 -6.33 2.78 -13.59
CA TYR A 177 -6.69 3.97 -14.38
C TYR A 177 -6.95 3.62 -15.86
N LEU A 178 -6.13 2.74 -16.43
CA LEU A 178 -6.24 2.26 -17.81
C LEU A 178 -7.40 1.27 -18.03
N GLN A 179 -8.20 0.96 -17.00
CA GLN A 179 -9.33 0.01 -17.06
C GLN A 179 -8.93 -1.41 -17.45
N ILE A 180 -7.70 -1.82 -17.11
CA ILE A 180 -7.25 -3.21 -17.29
C ILE A 180 -7.84 -4.12 -16.21
N TYR A 181 -8.02 -3.56 -15.01
CA TYR A 181 -8.75 -4.18 -13.91
C TYR A 181 -10.25 -4.24 -14.24
N ASN A 182 -10.83 -5.45 -14.23
CA ASN A 182 -12.26 -5.64 -14.41
C ASN A 182 -13.02 -5.29 -13.12
N THR A 183 -13.66 -4.13 -13.10
CA THR A 183 -14.39 -3.60 -11.93
C THR A 183 -15.68 -4.35 -11.60
N ILE A 184 -16.20 -5.17 -12.53
CA ILE A 184 -17.36 -6.05 -12.29
C ILE A 184 -16.98 -7.21 -11.37
N MET A 185 -15.71 -7.61 -11.35
CA MET A 185 -15.23 -8.71 -10.51
C MET A 185 -15.00 -8.27 -9.07
N ALA A 186 -15.12 -9.23 -8.16
CA ALA A 186 -14.80 -9.03 -6.75
C ALA A 186 -13.36 -8.51 -6.58
N TYR A 187 -13.18 -7.68 -5.56
CA TYR A 187 -11.86 -7.16 -5.20
C TYR A 187 -10.88 -8.33 -4.92
N GLY A 188 -9.65 -8.21 -5.42
CA GLY A 188 -8.65 -9.29 -5.37
C GLY A 188 -8.73 -10.31 -6.52
N ASN A 189 -9.73 -10.23 -7.41
CA ASN A 189 -9.83 -11.09 -8.60
C ASN A 189 -9.96 -10.28 -9.91
N ARG A 190 -9.73 -8.97 -9.85
CA ARG A 190 -10.02 -8.04 -10.95
C ARG A 190 -9.08 -8.18 -12.16
N LEU A 191 -7.95 -8.87 -12.00
CA LEU A 191 -7.06 -9.20 -13.11
C LEU A 191 -7.23 -10.64 -13.62
N PHE A 192 -8.25 -11.36 -13.17
CA PHE A 192 -8.49 -12.71 -13.65
C PHE A 192 -8.63 -12.76 -15.18
N GLY A 193 -7.95 -13.74 -15.78
CA GLY A 193 -7.91 -13.91 -17.23
C GLY A 193 -6.94 -12.97 -17.95
N LYS A 194 -6.25 -12.06 -17.25
CA LYS A 194 -5.17 -11.25 -17.82
C LYS A 194 -3.83 -11.96 -17.69
N THR A 195 -3.05 -11.90 -18.77
CA THR A 195 -1.66 -12.36 -18.79
C THR A 195 -0.73 -11.14 -18.86
N ILE A 196 0.22 -11.05 -17.92
CA ILE A 196 1.10 -9.89 -17.77
C ILE A 196 2.56 -10.36 -17.79
N THR A 197 3.43 -9.73 -18.58
CA THR A 197 4.87 -9.91 -18.48
C THR A 197 5.49 -8.76 -17.69
N VAL A 198 6.26 -9.09 -16.65
CA VAL A 198 7.08 -8.15 -15.88
C VAL A 198 8.55 -8.43 -16.18
N ILE A 199 9.24 -7.46 -16.77
CA ILE A 199 10.67 -7.52 -17.08
C ILE A 199 11.42 -6.75 -16.00
N ASN A 200 11.99 -7.51 -15.06
CA ASN A 200 12.73 -7.16 -13.85
C ASN A 200 12.24 -8.11 -12.74
N ARG A 201 13.16 -8.83 -12.08
CA ARG A 201 12.86 -9.69 -10.92
C ARG A 201 13.63 -9.27 -9.66
N SER A 202 13.97 -7.98 -9.56
CA SER A 202 14.55 -7.42 -8.33
C SER A 202 13.61 -7.60 -7.14
N GLU A 203 14.19 -7.81 -5.96
CA GLU A 203 13.45 -7.97 -4.71
C GLU A 203 12.76 -6.68 -4.24
N VAL A 204 13.15 -5.53 -4.79
CA VAL A 204 12.59 -4.22 -4.42
C VAL A 204 11.35 -3.87 -5.24
N VAL A 205 11.30 -4.25 -6.53
CA VAL A 205 10.21 -3.83 -7.42
C VAL A 205 9.62 -4.97 -8.23
N GLY A 206 10.44 -5.65 -9.02
CA GLY A 206 9.97 -6.58 -10.05
C GLY A 206 9.22 -7.78 -9.49
N ARG A 207 9.85 -8.50 -8.55
CA ARG A 207 9.25 -9.67 -7.92
C ARG A 207 8.05 -9.32 -7.02
N PRO A 208 8.09 -8.24 -6.20
CA PRO A 208 6.90 -7.75 -5.50
C PRO A 208 5.73 -7.40 -6.44
N LEU A 209 6.01 -6.74 -7.57
CA LEU A 209 5.00 -6.42 -8.57
C LEU A 209 4.36 -7.67 -9.16
N ALA A 210 5.15 -8.69 -9.52
CA ALA A 210 4.63 -9.94 -10.05
C ALA A 210 3.71 -10.65 -9.03
N ALA A 211 4.11 -10.70 -7.76
CA ALA A 211 3.29 -11.23 -6.68
C ALA A 211 1.99 -10.45 -6.47
N LEU A 212 2.03 -9.12 -6.49
CA LEU A 212 0.85 -8.27 -6.30
C LEU A 212 -0.18 -8.46 -7.42
N LEU A 213 0.27 -8.47 -8.67
CA LEU A 213 -0.59 -8.69 -9.84
C LEU A 213 -1.19 -10.11 -9.85
N ALA A 214 -0.40 -11.12 -9.48
CA ALA A 214 -0.88 -12.50 -9.35
C ALA A 214 -1.87 -12.65 -8.20
N ASN A 215 -1.64 -11.98 -7.06
CA ASN A 215 -2.57 -11.93 -5.95
C ASN A 215 -3.94 -11.36 -6.36
N ASP A 216 -3.96 -10.42 -7.31
CA ASP A 216 -5.17 -9.82 -7.90
C ASP A 216 -5.81 -10.69 -9.02
N GLY A 217 -5.25 -11.87 -9.29
CA GLY A 217 -5.81 -12.89 -10.19
C GLY A 217 -5.13 -13.02 -11.56
N ALA A 218 -4.11 -12.22 -11.86
CA ALA A 218 -3.38 -12.33 -13.13
C ALA A 218 -2.54 -13.61 -13.20
N LYS A 219 -2.26 -14.06 -14.43
CA LYS A 219 -1.09 -14.89 -14.71
C LYS A 219 0.08 -13.98 -15.05
N VAL A 220 1.17 -14.06 -14.31
CA VAL A 220 2.32 -13.15 -14.51
C VAL A 220 3.56 -13.93 -14.90
N TYR A 221 4.19 -13.55 -16.01
CA TYR A 221 5.53 -13.96 -16.38
C TYR A 221 6.54 -12.98 -15.79
N SER A 222 7.28 -13.40 -14.77
CA SER A 222 8.38 -12.63 -14.19
C SER A 222 9.68 -13.01 -14.91
N VAL A 223 10.26 -12.06 -15.64
CA VAL A 223 11.41 -12.27 -16.51
C VAL A 223 12.64 -11.60 -15.93
N ASP A 224 13.75 -12.32 -15.95
CA ASP A 224 15.08 -11.82 -15.62
C ASP A 224 16.16 -12.45 -16.52
N LEU A 225 17.43 -12.06 -16.32
CA LEU A 225 18.57 -12.60 -17.07
C LEU A 225 18.68 -14.14 -16.99
N ASP A 226 18.27 -14.73 -15.87
CA ASP A 226 18.40 -16.17 -15.62
C ASP A 226 17.16 -16.99 -16.05
N GLY A 227 16.15 -16.36 -16.67
CA GLY A 227 14.97 -17.06 -17.20
C GLY A 227 13.63 -16.47 -16.74
N VAL A 228 12.58 -17.29 -16.84
CA VAL A 228 11.19 -16.88 -16.59
C VAL A 228 10.58 -17.69 -15.46
N GLN A 229 9.88 -17.00 -14.56
CA GLN A 229 9.03 -17.60 -13.54
C GLN A 229 7.57 -17.23 -13.78
N ILE A 230 6.66 -18.13 -13.42
CA ILE A 230 5.21 -17.91 -13.51
C ILE A 230 4.66 -17.68 -12.10
N PHE A 231 4.06 -16.52 -11.90
CA PHE A 231 3.29 -16.19 -10.70
C PHE A 231 1.79 -16.30 -11.03
N THR A 232 1.05 -17.05 -10.22
CA THR A 232 -0.39 -17.25 -10.41
C THR A 232 -1.05 -17.69 -9.10
N ARG A 233 -2.39 -17.64 -8.99
CA ARG A 233 -3.16 -18.24 -7.88
C ARG A 233 -3.71 -19.63 -8.25
N GLY A 234 -2.98 -20.35 -9.10
CA GLY A 234 -3.41 -21.62 -9.68
C GLY A 234 -4.56 -21.47 -10.69
N ARG A 235 -5.04 -22.60 -11.21
CA ARG A 235 -6.18 -22.60 -12.15
C ARG A 235 -7.47 -22.19 -11.43
N GLY A 236 -8.08 -21.08 -11.87
CA GLY A 236 -9.36 -20.61 -11.35
C GLY A 236 -9.27 -19.91 -9.99
N ILE A 237 -8.09 -19.38 -9.60
CA ILE A 237 -7.89 -18.64 -8.35
C ILE A 237 -8.20 -19.50 -7.11
N LYS A 238 -7.65 -20.73 -7.07
CA LYS A 238 -7.92 -21.67 -5.97
C LYS A 238 -7.21 -21.32 -4.67
N ASN A 239 -6.07 -20.65 -4.76
CA ASN A 239 -5.22 -20.36 -3.60
C ASN A 239 -5.50 -18.94 -3.09
N ASP A 240 -5.33 -18.70 -1.79
CA ASP A 240 -5.50 -17.37 -1.18
C ASP A 240 -4.37 -16.40 -1.50
N LYS A 241 -3.22 -16.91 -1.93
CA LYS A 241 -2.04 -16.16 -2.36
C LYS A 241 -1.45 -16.76 -3.63
N HIS A 242 -0.59 -16.00 -4.29
CA HIS A 242 0.18 -16.49 -5.44
C HIS A 242 1.10 -17.66 -5.06
N GLU A 243 1.36 -18.50 -6.04
CA GLU A 243 2.42 -19.49 -6.08
C GLU A 243 3.39 -19.14 -7.21
N VAL A 244 4.61 -19.68 -7.13
CA VAL A 244 5.67 -19.45 -8.12
C VAL A 244 6.10 -20.79 -8.70
N ALA A 245 6.19 -20.87 -10.01
CA ALA A 245 6.71 -22.02 -10.73
C ALA A 245 7.77 -21.61 -11.75
N GLU A 246 8.83 -22.40 -11.87
CA GLU A 246 9.81 -22.25 -12.95
C GLU A 246 9.21 -22.71 -14.28
N THR A 247 9.72 -22.16 -15.39
CA THR A 247 9.34 -22.58 -16.74
C THR A 247 10.51 -22.48 -17.70
N ASP A 248 10.53 -23.36 -18.70
CA ASP A 248 11.50 -23.31 -19.80
C ASP A 248 11.13 -22.26 -20.87
N MET A 249 10.02 -21.55 -20.69
CA MET A 249 9.63 -20.45 -21.59
C MET A 249 10.68 -19.34 -21.56
N LYS A 250 10.91 -18.75 -22.72
CA LYS A 250 11.74 -17.55 -22.87
C LYS A 250 10.89 -16.30 -23.05
N LEU A 251 11.55 -15.15 -23.09
CA LEU A 251 10.87 -13.87 -23.26
C LEU A 251 10.05 -13.82 -24.56
N GLU A 252 10.58 -14.42 -25.63
CA GLU A 252 9.96 -14.48 -26.95
C GLU A 252 8.67 -15.30 -26.94
N ASP A 253 8.57 -16.30 -26.05
CA ASP A 253 7.36 -17.11 -25.87
C ASP A 253 6.29 -16.38 -25.04
N CYS A 254 6.71 -15.45 -24.18
CA CYS A 254 5.83 -14.75 -23.25
C CYS A 254 5.12 -13.56 -23.90
N PHE A 255 5.81 -12.81 -24.75
CA PHE A 255 5.25 -11.58 -25.33
C PHE A 255 4.00 -11.78 -26.20
N PRO A 256 3.92 -12.81 -27.08
CA PRO A 256 2.71 -13.05 -27.87
C PRO A 256 1.47 -13.40 -27.03
N LEU A 257 1.67 -13.87 -25.79
CA LEU A 257 0.59 -14.26 -24.88
C LEU A 257 0.14 -13.12 -23.95
N SER A 258 0.91 -12.04 -23.87
CA SER A 258 0.75 -11.02 -22.84
C SER A 258 -0.21 -9.91 -23.27
N ASP A 259 -1.21 -9.63 -22.43
CA ASP A 259 -2.11 -8.49 -22.59
C ASP A 259 -1.41 -7.19 -22.14
N VAL A 260 -0.49 -7.30 -21.19
CA VAL A 260 0.26 -6.18 -20.61
C VAL A 260 1.73 -6.54 -20.51
N VAL A 261 2.61 -5.61 -20.88
CA VAL A 261 4.05 -5.72 -20.66
C VAL A 261 4.52 -4.54 -19.80
N VAL A 262 5.07 -4.88 -18.64
CA VAL A 262 5.65 -3.92 -17.70
C VAL A 262 7.15 -4.14 -17.65
N THR A 263 7.95 -3.08 -17.81
CA THR A 263 9.42 -3.17 -17.82
C THR A 263 10.04 -2.14 -16.89
N GLY A 264 11.16 -2.52 -16.29
CA GLY A 264 11.91 -1.66 -15.41
C GLY A 264 13.37 -2.03 -15.28
N VAL A 265 14.08 -2.17 -16.40
CA VAL A 265 15.52 -2.46 -16.42
C VAL A 265 16.29 -1.15 -16.30
N PRO A 266 17.11 -0.93 -15.25
CA PRO A 266 17.88 0.29 -15.03
C PRO A 266 19.16 0.28 -15.89
N SER A 267 19.00 0.15 -17.20
CA SER A 267 20.12 0.17 -18.15
C SER A 267 19.69 0.81 -19.47
N LYS A 268 20.48 1.81 -19.90
CA LYS A 268 20.35 2.45 -21.23
C LYS A 268 20.49 1.48 -22.38
N ALA A 269 21.30 0.43 -22.20
CA ALA A 269 21.59 -0.57 -23.23
C ALA A 269 20.41 -1.53 -23.45
N TYR A 270 19.53 -1.69 -22.46
CA TYR A 270 18.38 -2.56 -22.60
C TYR A 270 17.27 -1.88 -23.42
N LYS A 271 16.74 -2.62 -24.40
CA LYS A 271 15.56 -2.28 -25.18
C LYS A 271 14.70 -3.52 -25.35
N VAL A 272 13.40 -3.36 -25.15
CA VAL A 272 12.42 -4.39 -25.47
C VAL A 272 12.30 -4.49 -26.99
N ASP A 273 12.42 -5.69 -27.55
CA ASP A 273 12.09 -5.93 -28.95
C ASP A 273 10.56 -5.86 -29.12
N VAL A 274 10.10 -4.76 -29.70
CA VAL A 274 8.67 -4.48 -29.84
C VAL A 274 8.00 -5.37 -30.89
N ASN A 275 8.75 -5.99 -31.80
CA ASN A 275 8.18 -6.83 -32.86
C ASN A 275 7.64 -8.16 -32.33
N MET A 276 8.07 -8.54 -31.13
CA MET A 276 7.61 -9.75 -30.44
C MET A 276 6.35 -9.51 -29.61
N LEU A 277 5.97 -8.24 -29.41
CA LEU A 277 4.78 -7.89 -28.65
C LEU A 277 3.53 -8.34 -29.38
N ARG A 278 2.56 -8.82 -28.62
CA ARG A 278 1.20 -8.99 -29.12
C ARG A 278 0.62 -7.63 -29.54
N ASP A 279 0.04 -7.58 -30.74
CA ASP A 279 -0.68 -6.38 -31.19
C ASP A 279 -1.83 -6.04 -30.24
N GLY A 280 -1.92 -4.75 -29.90
CA GLY A 280 -2.88 -4.23 -28.94
C GLY A 280 -2.47 -4.38 -27.47
N ALA A 281 -1.26 -4.88 -27.16
CA ALA A 281 -0.78 -4.95 -25.78
C ALA A 281 -0.68 -3.56 -25.12
N VAL A 282 -0.76 -3.53 -23.80
CA VAL A 282 -0.52 -2.33 -22.99
C VAL A 282 0.91 -2.34 -22.48
N CYS A 283 1.67 -1.27 -22.74
CA CYS A 283 3.07 -1.17 -22.38
C CYS A 283 3.29 -0.11 -21.29
N VAL A 284 3.96 -0.49 -20.19
CA VAL A 284 4.27 0.39 -19.06
C VAL A 284 5.76 0.33 -18.74
N ASN A 285 6.42 1.47 -18.68
CA ASN A 285 7.82 1.58 -18.25
C ASN A 285 7.91 2.24 -16.87
N PHE A 286 8.53 1.56 -15.91
CA PHE A 286 8.85 2.14 -14.60
C PHE A 286 10.34 2.41 -14.39
N SER A 287 11.21 2.05 -15.35
CA SER A 287 12.62 2.42 -15.29
C SER A 287 12.82 3.93 -15.49
N SER A 288 13.88 4.46 -14.89
CA SER A 288 14.44 5.78 -15.23
C SER A 288 14.94 5.83 -16.67
N ASP A 289 15.40 4.69 -17.19
CA ASP A 289 15.80 4.53 -18.58
C ASP A 289 14.61 4.18 -19.47
N LYS A 290 14.68 4.60 -20.74
CA LYS A 290 13.66 4.28 -21.74
C LYS A 290 13.87 2.84 -22.23
N ASN A 291 13.15 1.88 -21.65
CA ASN A 291 13.25 0.47 -22.09
C ASN A 291 12.49 0.20 -23.40
N PHE A 292 11.51 1.03 -23.75
CA PHE A 292 10.83 0.97 -25.05
C PHE A 292 11.38 2.04 -26.00
N ASP A 293 11.53 1.69 -27.27
CA ASP A 293 11.62 2.68 -28.34
C ASP A 293 10.24 3.33 -28.54
N GLY A 294 10.16 4.64 -28.32
CA GLY A 294 8.89 5.37 -28.30
C GLY A 294 8.13 5.35 -29.63
N PRO A 295 8.76 5.64 -30.77
CA PRO A 295 8.15 5.46 -32.08
C PRO A 295 7.76 4.00 -32.39
N ALA A 296 8.61 3.03 -32.10
CA ALA A 296 8.37 1.65 -32.49
C ALA A 296 7.28 0.97 -31.64
N VAL A 297 7.25 1.21 -30.32
CA VAL A 297 6.22 0.62 -29.44
C VAL A 297 4.81 1.07 -29.81
N LYS A 298 4.65 2.27 -30.38
CA LYS A 298 3.35 2.81 -30.82
C LYS A 298 2.75 2.08 -32.02
N GLN A 299 3.54 1.29 -32.74
CA GLN A 299 3.05 0.53 -33.88
C GLN A 299 2.36 -0.77 -33.43
N HIS A 300 2.67 -1.26 -32.22
CA HIS A 300 2.14 -2.51 -31.68
C HIS A 300 1.22 -2.31 -30.48
N ALA A 301 1.56 -1.38 -29.58
CA ALA A 301 0.82 -1.19 -28.34
C ALA A 301 -0.48 -0.41 -28.55
N SER A 302 -1.57 -0.84 -27.90
CA SER A 302 -2.81 -0.05 -27.85
C SER A 302 -2.67 1.17 -26.93
N ILE A 303 -1.93 1.00 -25.82
CA ILE A 303 -1.67 2.03 -24.82
C ILE A 303 -0.21 1.98 -24.42
N TYR A 304 0.43 3.15 -24.33
CA TYR A 304 1.80 3.27 -23.86
C TYR A 304 1.95 4.30 -22.73
N VAL A 305 2.51 3.86 -21.60
CA VAL A 305 2.88 4.71 -20.46
C VAL A 305 4.40 4.76 -20.34
N PRO A 306 5.05 5.88 -20.76
CA PRO A 306 6.50 5.95 -20.91
C PRO A 306 7.27 6.04 -19.59
N ALA A 307 6.62 6.49 -18.51
CA ALA A 307 7.19 6.63 -17.18
C ALA A 307 6.05 6.65 -16.15
N ILE A 308 6.32 6.23 -14.91
CA ILE A 308 5.34 6.24 -13.82
C ILE A 308 5.75 7.09 -12.59
N GLY A 309 6.93 7.71 -12.58
CA GLY A 309 7.50 8.32 -11.37
C GLY A 309 6.57 9.30 -10.63
N LYS A 310 5.75 10.09 -11.33
CA LYS A 310 4.75 10.96 -10.68
C LYS A 310 3.63 10.20 -9.98
N VAL A 311 3.24 9.05 -10.52
CA VAL A 311 2.27 8.14 -9.88
C VAL A 311 2.89 7.53 -8.63
N THR A 312 4.18 7.17 -8.68
CA THR A 312 4.93 6.69 -7.51
C THR A 312 4.93 7.70 -6.36
N ILE A 313 5.18 8.99 -6.65
CA ILE A 313 5.12 10.05 -5.62
C ILE A 313 3.69 10.24 -5.08
N ALA A 314 2.65 10.16 -5.93
CA ALA A 314 1.27 10.23 -5.45
C ALA A 314 0.93 9.04 -4.53
N VAL A 315 1.43 7.84 -4.84
CA VAL A 315 1.28 6.66 -3.99
C VAL A 315 2.08 6.81 -2.69
N LEU A 316 3.26 7.43 -2.72
CA LEU A 316 4.04 7.75 -1.52
C LEU A 316 3.24 8.61 -0.54
N LEU A 317 2.61 9.68 -1.03
CA LEU A 317 1.74 10.55 -0.21
C LEU A 317 0.52 9.80 0.33
N ARG A 318 -0.08 8.93 -0.47
CA ARG A 318 -1.16 8.04 -0.02
C ARG A 318 -0.69 7.10 1.09
N ASN A 319 0.51 6.54 0.98
CA ASN A 319 1.09 5.67 2.00
C ASN A 319 1.39 6.46 3.28
N LEU A 320 1.90 7.68 3.18
CA LEU A 320 2.10 8.57 4.32
C LEU A 320 0.81 8.84 5.10
N LEU A 321 -0.28 9.17 4.40
CA LEU A 321 -1.59 9.33 5.04
C LEU A 321 -2.09 8.02 5.66
N ARG A 322 -1.82 6.87 5.03
CA ARG A 322 -2.15 5.57 5.61
C ARG A 322 -1.39 5.31 6.91
N LEU A 323 -0.10 5.64 6.98
CA LEU A 323 0.70 5.52 8.19
C LEU A 323 0.19 6.42 9.30
N CYS A 324 -0.17 7.68 8.98
CA CYS A 324 -0.81 8.59 9.93
C CYS A 324 -2.08 7.96 10.51
N HIS A 325 -2.95 7.45 9.63
CA HIS A 325 -4.20 6.82 10.05
C HIS A 325 -3.97 5.53 10.87
N ASN A 326 -3.00 4.70 10.50
CA ASN A 326 -2.63 3.51 11.26
C ASN A 326 -2.14 3.88 12.67
N ARG A 327 -1.35 4.96 12.80
CA ARG A 327 -0.88 5.47 14.09
C ARG A 327 -2.04 5.96 14.96
N ASP A 328 -2.95 6.74 14.39
CA ASP A 328 -4.12 7.26 15.11
C ASP A 328 -5.05 6.12 15.57
N MET A 329 -5.27 5.11 14.71
CA MET A 329 -5.99 3.88 15.05
C MET A 329 -5.29 3.12 16.20
N ALA A 330 -3.98 2.93 16.11
CA ALA A 330 -3.22 2.21 17.13
C ALA A 330 -3.31 2.90 18.49
N GLU A 331 -3.21 4.23 18.54
CA GLU A 331 -3.35 4.98 19.79
C GLU A 331 -4.79 4.94 20.34
N SER A 332 -5.80 5.04 19.48
CA SER A 332 -7.21 4.90 19.87
C SER A 332 -7.48 3.53 20.50
N TYR A 333 -7.00 2.45 19.87
CA TYR A 333 -7.17 1.09 20.39
C TYR A 333 -6.40 0.85 21.68
N LYS A 334 -5.17 1.35 21.82
CA LYS A 334 -4.43 1.28 23.09
C LYS A 334 -5.18 1.98 24.21
N HIS A 335 -5.73 3.16 23.94
CA HIS A 335 -6.52 3.92 24.91
C HIS A 335 -7.77 3.15 25.34
N MET A 336 -8.57 2.69 24.37
CA MET A 336 -9.77 1.87 24.62
C MET A 336 -9.44 0.61 25.44
N ALA A 337 -8.36 -0.09 25.09
CA ALA A 337 -7.97 -1.32 25.77
C ALA A 337 -7.56 -1.09 27.24
N ARG A 338 -6.87 0.03 27.54
CA ARG A 338 -6.54 0.42 28.93
C ARG A 338 -7.80 0.72 29.73
N GLN A 339 -8.80 1.32 29.12
CA GLN A 339 -10.08 1.63 29.78
C GLN A 339 -10.94 0.40 30.00
N ALA A 340 -10.96 -0.52 29.02
CA ALA A 340 -11.59 -1.82 29.17
C ALA A 340 -10.98 -2.54 30.38
N ARG A 341 -9.64 -2.50 30.48
CA ARG A 341 -8.94 -3.10 31.62
C ARG A 341 -9.32 -2.45 32.95
N ARG A 342 -9.32 -1.11 33.02
CA ARG A 342 -9.75 -0.38 34.22
C ARG A 342 -11.19 -0.73 34.63
N SER A 343 -12.10 -0.85 33.66
CA SER A 343 -13.49 -1.24 33.90
C SER A 343 -13.57 -2.64 34.51
N MET A 344 -12.80 -3.59 33.95
CA MET A 344 -12.71 -4.96 34.48
C MET A 344 -12.15 -4.99 35.91
N ASP A 345 -11.11 -4.20 36.19
CA ASP A 345 -10.48 -4.16 37.52
C ASP A 345 -11.46 -3.64 38.58
N VAL A 346 -12.21 -2.55 38.30
CA VAL A 346 -13.27 -2.02 39.19
C VAL A 346 -14.36 -3.07 39.44
N CYS A 347 -14.91 -3.69 38.40
CA CYS A 347 -15.97 -4.68 38.57
C CYS A 347 -15.50 -5.95 39.29
N SER A 348 -14.23 -6.34 39.10
CA SER A 348 -13.65 -7.52 39.74
C SER A 348 -13.55 -7.39 41.26
N LEU A 349 -13.32 -6.19 41.79
CA LEU A 349 -13.35 -5.91 43.25
C LEU A 349 -14.69 -6.30 43.89
N HIS A 350 -15.76 -6.22 43.12
CA HIS A 350 -17.13 -6.50 43.56
C HIS A 350 -17.66 -7.86 43.07
N GLY A 351 -16.79 -8.71 42.51
CA GLY A 351 -17.14 -10.05 42.03
C GLY A 351 -17.97 -10.08 40.74
N VAL A 352 -17.97 -8.99 39.97
CA VAL A 352 -18.74 -8.83 38.73
C VAL A 352 -17.82 -8.84 37.52
N LYS A 353 -18.31 -9.36 36.38
CA LYS A 353 -17.56 -9.41 35.10
C LYS A 353 -18.29 -8.63 34.01
N ILE A 354 -17.52 -8.05 33.09
CA ILE A 354 -17.98 -7.36 31.88
C ILE A 354 -17.40 -8.11 30.68
N GLU A 355 -18.20 -8.93 30.01
CA GLU A 355 -17.71 -9.85 28.98
C GLU A 355 -17.19 -9.09 27.75
N ALA A 356 -17.90 -8.03 27.35
CA ALA A 356 -17.52 -7.18 26.24
C ALA A 356 -16.18 -6.46 26.47
N ALA A 357 -15.92 -5.95 27.69
CA ALA A 357 -14.63 -5.35 28.03
C ALA A 357 -13.50 -6.41 28.03
N GLU A 358 -13.77 -7.61 28.53
CA GLU A 358 -12.81 -8.72 28.47
C GLU A 358 -12.46 -9.11 27.03
N ALA A 359 -13.45 -9.12 26.13
CA ALA A 359 -13.24 -9.36 24.71
C ALA A 359 -12.35 -8.28 24.06
N VAL A 360 -12.55 -7.00 24.40
CA VAL A 360 -11.70 -5.89 23.94
C VAL A 360 -10.26 -6.07 24.40
N VAL A 361 -10.04 -6.36 25.69
CA VAL A 361 -8.68 -6.59 26.24
C VAL A 361 -8.01 -7.80 25.57
N LYS A 362 -8.72 -8.92 25.38
CA LYS A 362 -8.20 -10.10 24.68
C LYS A 362 -7.79 -9.79 23.25
N LYS A 363 -8.62 -9.05 22.50
CA LYS A 363 -8.29 -8.62 21.13
C LYS A 363 -7.07 -7.70 21.11
N ALA A 364 -6.97 -6.76 22.05
CA ALA A 364 -5.85 -5.84 22.15
C ALA A 364 -4.53 -6.55 22.50
N ILE A 365 -4.56 -7.55 23.39
CA ILE A 365 -3.40 -8.39 23.69
C ILE A 365 -2.98 -9.19 22.45
N ALA A 366 -3.93 -9.83 21.75
CA ALA A 366 -3.65 -10.59 20.53
C ALA A 366 -3.05 -9.72 19.41
N ALA A 367 -3.47 -8.46 19.32
CA ALA A 367 -2.94 -7.47 18.38
C ALA A 367 -1.62 -6.79 18.84
N GLY A 368 -1.14 -7.09 20.05
CA GLY A 368 0.11 -6.55 20.60
C GLY A 368 0.00 -5.12 21.16
N TYR A 369 -1.20 -4.62 21.43
CA TYR A 369 -1.43 -3.28 21.99
C TYR A 369 -1.34 -3.20 23.52
N LEU A 370 -1.52 -4.34 24.21
CA LEU A 370 -1.39 -4.46 25.67
C LEU A 370 -0.46 -5.62 26.02
N ASN A 371 0.25 -5.49 27.13
CA ASN A 371 1.09 -6.56 27.67
C ASN A 371 0.41 -7.20 28.89
N GLU A 372 0.34 -8.54 28.93
CA GLU A 372 -0.38 -9.28 29.98
C GLU A 372 0.12 -8.99 31.40
N LYS A 373 1.39 -8.60 31.57
CA LYS A 373 2.06 -8.50 32.88
C LYS A 373 2.41 -7.09 33.36
N SER A 374 2.47 -6.08 32.48
CA SER A 374 2.94 -4.73 32.87
C SER A 374 1.82 -3.73 33.14
N ASP A 375 0.63 -3.97 32.60
CA ASP A 375 -0.45 -2.98 32.58
C ASP A 375 -1.54 -3.26 33.64
N THR A 376 -1.28 -4.20 34.55
CA THR A 376 -2.08 -4.40 35.77
C THR A 376 -1.78 -3.29 36.77
N LEU A 377 -2.74 -2.41 37.02
CA LEU A 377 -2.74 -1.60 38.23
C LEU A 377 -2.93 -2.57 39.41
N ALA A 378 -1.98 -2.61 40.34
CA ALA A 378 -2.17 -3.29 41.61
C ALA A 378 -3.27 -2.52 42.36
N VAL A 379 -4.48 -3.07 42.37
CA VAL A 379 -5.59 -2.54 43.17
C VAL A 379 -5.84 -3.52 44.31
N GLU A 380 -5.40 -3.15 45.51
CA GLU A 380 -5.71 -3.87 46.74
C GLU A 380 -7.16 -3.58 47.15
N GLY A 381 -8.02 -4.59 47.09
CA GLY A 381 -9.36 -4.52 47.66
C GLY A 381 -9.82 -5.89 48.13
N SER A 382 -10.51 -5.92 49.27
CA SER A 382 -10.98 -7.15 49.93
C SER A 382 -12.34 -7.54 49.34
N PRO A 383 -12.62 -8.83 49.08
CA PRO A 383 -13.92 -9.25 48.55
C PRO A 383 -15.04 -9.03 49.58
N LEU A 384 -16.15 -8.45 49.14
CA LEU A 384 -17.33 -8.19 49.97
C LEU A 384 -18.17 -9.45 50.22
N PRO A 385 -18.83 -9.57 51.39
CA PRO A 385 -19.80 -10.62 51.65
C PRO A 385 -21.12 -10.35 50.93
N ALA A 386 -21.74 -11.43 50.45
CA ALA A 386 -22.98 -11.37 49.69
C ALA A 386 -24.18 -10.85 50.50
N GLY A 387 -24.61 -9.62 50.19
CA GLY A 387 -25.99 -9.19 50.27
C GLY A 387 -26.20 -7.75 50.78
N SER A 388 -26.83 -6.87 49.98
CA SER A 388 -28.21 -6.41 50.19
C SER A 388 -28.71 -5.33 49.17
N LYS A 389 -30.04 -5.29 49.01
CA LYS A 389 -30.97 -4.14 48.84
C LYS A 389 -31.02 -3.17 47.64
N ASP A 390 -30.05 -3.05 46.73
CA ASP A 390 -30.23 -2.20 45.51
C ASP A 390 -29.82 -2.87 44.18
N LYS A 391 -29.96 -4.20 44.10
CA LYS A 391 -29.61 -5.02 42.93
C LYS A 391 -30.13 -4.47 41.61
N THR A 392 -31.36 -3.97 41.56
CA THR A 392 -31.98 -3.46 40.32
C THR A 392 -31.25 -2.26 39.72
N LYS A 393 -30.64 -1.39 40.54
CA LYS A 393 -29.92 -0.21 40.05
C LYS A 393 -28.51 -0.58 39.58
N THR A 394 -27.81 -1.41 40.35
CA THR A 394 -26.49 -1.96 40.00
C THR A 394 -26.57 -2.82 38.73
N ASP A 395 -27.58 -3.69 38.62
CA ASP A 395 -27.84 -4.52 37.43
C ASP A 395 -28.15 -3.67 36.18
N GLY A 396 -28.86 -2.53 36.35
CA GLY A 396 -29.13 -1.57 35.29
C GLY A 396 -27.86 -0.90 34.76
N LEU A 397 -27.02 -0.39 35.67
CA LEU A 397 -25.72 0.21 35.32
C LEU A 397 -24.78 -0.81 34.64
N MET A 398 -24.76 -2.05 35.12
CA MET A 398 -23.99 -3.14 34.51
C MET A 398 -24.46 -3.46 33.08
N THR A 399 -25.78 -3.48 32.85
CA THR A 399 -26.35 -3.72 31.52
C THR A 399 -26.01 -2.58 30.55
N GLU A 400 -26.09 -1.34 31.02
CA GLU A 400 -25.67 -0.17 30.24
C GLU A 400 -24.18 -0.22 29.88
N LEU A 401 -23.33 -0.59 30.84
CA LEU A 401 -21.88 -0.70 30.63
C LEU A 401 -21.53 -1.83 29.65
N GLU A 402 -22.17 -2.99 29.76
CA GLU A 402 -22.00 -4.11 28.83
C GLU A 402 -22.43 -3.71 27.40
N THR A 403 -23.57 -3.02 27.30
CA THR A 403 -24.09 -2.51 26.02
C THR A 403 -23.11 -1.52 25.39
N LEU A 404 -22.60 -0.57 26.17
CA LEU A 404 -21.63 0.42 25.70
C LEU A 404 -20.35 -0.26 25.19
N TRP A 405 -19.79 -1.20 25.96
CA TRP A 405 -18.60 -1.96 25.57
C TRP A 405 -18.81 -2.83 24.35
N SER A 406 -20.02 -3.35 24.13
CA SER A 406 -20.34 -4.12 22.93
C SER A 406 -20.38 -3.27 21.65
N GLN A 407 -20.69 -1.98 21.78
CA GLN A 407 -20.84 -1.05 20.65
C GLN A 407 -19.53 -0.34 20.30
N LEU A 408 -18.71 0.00 21.30
CA LEU A 408 -17.46 0.77 21.15
C LEU A 408 -16.53 0.27 20.02
N PRO A 409 -16.32 -1.05 19.80
CA PRO A 409 -15.45 -1.55 18.74
C PRO A 409 -15.92 -1.25 17.31
N GLU A 410 -17.23 -1.01 17.12
CA GLU A 410 -17.85 -0.76 15.82
C GLU A 410 -17.91 0.74 15.45
N LEU A 411 -17.60 1.62 16.42
CA LEU A 411 -17.64 3.07 16.26
C LEU A 411 -16.35 3.62 15.66
N ASN A 412 -16.43 4.75 14.95
CA ASN A 412 -15.24 5.47 14.49
C ASN A 412 -14.54 6.22 15.64
N ILE A 413 -13.30 6.73 15.43
CA ILE A 413 -12.53 7.41 16.50
C ILE A 413 -13.32 8.55 17.18
N LYS A 414 -14.05 9.35 16.40
CA LYS A 414 -14.80 10.50 16.96
C LYS A 414 -15.97 10.03 17.81
N GLU A 415 -16.72 9.04 17.32
CA GLU A 415 -17.83 8.43 18.05
C GLU A 415 -17.33 7.72 19.33
N GLN A 416 -16.18 7.04 19.27
CA GLN A 416 -15.53 6.46 20.45
C GLN A 416 -15.18 7.53 21.48
N ALA A 417 -14.66 8.68 21.04
CA ALA A 417 -14.32 9.80 21.92
C ALA A 417 -15.56 10.42 22.57
N GLU A 418 -16.69 10.54 21.86
CA GLU A 418 -17.96 11.05 22.42
C GLU A 418 -18.54 10.10 23.49
N LYS A 419 -18.41 8.79 23.29
CA LYS A 419 -18.84 7.77 24.24
C LYS A 419 -17.97 7.66 25.49
N GLN A 420 -16.84 8.35 25.50
CA GLN A 420 -15.91 8.32 26.62
C GLN A 420 -16.50 8.93 27.90
N GLU A 421 -17.15 10.09 27.79
CA GLU A 421 -17.76 10.75 28.96
C GLU A 421 -18.89 9.91 29.55
N GLU A 422 -19.62 9.18 28.71
CA GLU A 422 -20.67 8.25 29.13
C GLU A 422 -20.07 7.06 29.89
N LEU A 423 -18.98 6.48 29.40
CA LEU A 423 -18.26 5.39 30.08
C LEU A 423 -17.74 5.83 31.46
N ASP A 424 -17.07 6.97 31.54
CA ASP A 424 -16.51 7.47 32.81
C ASP A 424 -17.61 7.78 33.83
N ARG A 425 -18.75 8.33 33.36
CA ARG A 425 -19.91 8.57 34.21
C ARG A 425 -20.51 7.27 34.75
N LEU A 426 -20.65 6.25 33.90
CA LEU A 426 -21.19 4.95 34.30
C LEU A 426 -20.26 4.24 35.29
N LEU A 427 -18.95 4.25 35.06
CA LEU A 427 -17.98 3.67 35.98
C LEU A 427 -17.99 4.37 37.35
N LEU A 428 -18.08 5.70 37.38
CA LEU A 428 -18.20 6.46 38.63
C LEU A 428 -19.51 6.14 39.36
N ALA A 429 -20.64 6.11 38.63
CA ALA A 429 -21.94 5.77 39.21
C ALA A 429 -21.97 4.33 39.75
N LEU A 430 -21.27 3.42 39.09
CA LEU A 430 -21.14 2.03 39.48
C LEU A 430 -20.29 1.87 40.76
N ASP A 431 -19.13 2.53 40.83
CA ASP A 431 -18.27 2.57 42.03
C ASP A 431 -19.02 3.19 43.23
N GLU A 432 -19.74 4.29 43.03
CA GLU A 432 -20.62 4.87 44.06
C GLU A 432 -21.75 3.95 44.50
N SER A 433 -22.30 3.14 43.58
CA SER A 433 -23.34 2.15 43.89
C SER A 433 -22.79 1.05 44.79
N PHE A 434 -21.61 0.52 44.43
CA PHE A 434 -20.94 -0.50 45.24
C PHE A 434 -20.54 0.00 46.63
N GLN A 435 -19.99 1.22 46.75
CA GLN A 435 -19.66 1.81 48.06
C GLN A 435 -20.89 2.08 48.95
N LYS A 436 -22.07 2.28 48.37
CA LYS A 436 -23.34 2.38 49.12
C LYS A 436 -23.85 1.02 49.59
N GLU A 437 -23.51 -0.06 48.90
CA GLU A 437 -23.79 -1.43 49.36
C GLU A 437 -22.83 -1.88 50.48
N GLU A 438 -21.63 -1.28 50.60
CA GLU A 438 -20.67 -1.54 51.69
C GLU A 438 -21.03 -0.90 53.05
N LYS A 439 -21.78 0.21 53.05
CA LYS A 439 -22.17 0.99 54.23
C LYS A 439 -23.54 0.58 54.76
#